data_AF-A0A3C0UIE4-F1
#
_entry.id   AF-A0A3C0UIE4-F1
#
_cell.length_a   1.000
_cell.length_b   1.000
_cell.length_c   1.000
_cell.angle_alpha   90.00
_cell.angle_beta   90.00
_cell.angle_gamma   90.00
#
_symmetry.space_group_name_H-M   'P 1'
#
loop_
_entity.id
_entity.type
_entity.pdbx_description
1 polymer ?
#
loop_
_entity_poly.entity_id
_entity_poly.type
_entity_poly.pdbx_seq_one_letter_code
_entity_poly.pdbx_strand_id
1 'polypeptide(L)'
;MQDYTAKALLPACSLNETILRQLWVCFGQAGTFTWCAEIGTGGDRLGKDNDRPSQTIQDWQQMITLLEQLAYIDYIVLTVEVPDSGTIAIVFCNYPPAGGSYVITGKLEKWVHEKAEAIQHVFTARQDEQTTRVYSKWVCGAIQTLLPLSIAFIVVIAAAVLLIPAEFRRSDFIWWITAGTVVLTLRLAYSISDQLILYIVKKFPYVRWQ
;
A
#
# COMPACT_ATOMS: atom_id res chain seq x y z
N MET A 1 29.82 -17.77 -5.81
CA MET A 1 29.92 -16.44 -5.15
C MET A 1 28.54 -16.18 -4.59
N GLN A 2 28.42 -15.98 -3.28
CA GLN A 2 27.12 -15.84 -2.63
C GLN A 2 26.73 -14.36 -2.64
N ASP A 3 25.58 -14.04 -3.20
CA ASP A 3 25.05 -12.67 -3.17
C ASP A 3 24.42 -12.40 -1.80
N TYR A 4 24.67 -11.22 -1.26
CA TYR A 4 24.06 -10.73 -0.02
C TYR A 4 22.80 -9.95 -0.35
N THR A 5 21.77 -10.10 0.49
CA THR A 5 20.49 -9.40 0.29
C THR A 5 19.97 -8.80 1.59
N ALA A 6 19.54 -7.55 1.54
CA ALA A 6 18.80 -6.89 2.61
C ALA A 6 17.40 -6.48 2.10
N LYS A 7 16.38 -6.69 2.94
CA LYS A 7 15.00 -6.32 2.66
C LYS A 7 14.34 -5.76 3.91
N ALA A 8 13.67 -4.63 3.78
CA ALA A 8 12.83 -4.09 4.86
C ALA A 8 11.59 -3.38 4.31
N LEU A 9 10.65 -3.10 5.22
CA LEU A 9 9.49 -2.26 4.95
C LEU A 9 9.87 -0.79 5.13
N LEU A 10 9.37 0.04 4.21
CA LEU A 10 9.49 1.50 4.30
C LEU A 10 8.20 2.07 4.89
N PRO A 11 8.26 3.14 5.69
CA PRO A 11 7.07 3.79 6.22
C PRO A 11 6.29 4.53 5.13
N ALA A 12 5.04 4.92 5.44
CA ALA A 12 4.30 5.84 4.58
C ALA A 12 4.96 7.23 4.62
N CYS A 13 5.05 7.90 3.49
CA CYS A 13 5.75 9.18 3.39
C CYS A 13 5.18 10.10 2.30
N SER A 14 5.38 11.40 2.49
CA SER A 14 5.20 12.39 1.43
C SER A 14 6.52 12.51 0.67
N LEU A 15 6.53 12.15 -0.61
CA LEU A 15 7.65 12.39 -1.51
C LEU A 15 7.68 13.84 -1.94
N ASN A 16 8.88 14.36 -2.06
CA ASN A 16 9.16 15.64 -2.68
C ASN A 16 10.53 15.58 -3.35
N GLU A 17 10.90 16.64 -4.06
CA GLU A 17 12.17 16.69 -4.76
C GLU A 17 13.38 16.53 -3.80
N THR A 18 13.26 17.05 -2.57
CA THR A 18 14.35 16.96 -1.57
C THR A 18 14.63 15.51 -1.16
N ILE A 19 13.57 14.72 -0.93
CA ILE A 19 13.69 13.30 -0.56
C ILE A 19 14.29 12.51 -1.71
N LEU A 20 13.81 12.73 -2.93
CA LEU A 20 14.36 12.06 -4.09
C LEU A 20 15.85 12.41 -4.28
N ARG A 21 16.24 13.68 -4.08
CA ARG A 21 17.65 14.09 -4.16
C ARG A 21 18.50 13.41 -3.09
N GLN A 22 18.01 13.32 -1.86
CA GLN A 22 18.69 12.59 -0.78
C GLN A 22 18.84 11.11 -1.12
N LEU A 23 17.79 10.50 -1.67
CA LEU A 23 17.81 9.12 -2.13
C LEU A 23 18.83 8.91 -3.26
N TRP A 24 18.96 9.86 -4.18
CA TRP A 24 19.96 9.83 -5.26
C TRP A 24 21.39 9.81 -4.72
N VAL A 25 21.66 10.61 -3.70
CA VAL A 25 22.96 10.63 -3.00
C VAL A 25 23.25 9.29 -2.35
N CYS A 26 22.22 8.57 -1.87
CA CYS A 26 22.39 7.23 -1.32
C CYS A 26 22.84 6.21 -2.37
N PHE A 27 22.48 6.37 -3.64
CA PHE A 27 22.86 5.41 -4.69
C PHE A 27 24.34 5.53 -5.05
N GLY A 28 24.85 6.75 -5.23
CA GLY A 28 26.24 7.01 -5.57
C GLY A 28 26.44 8.39 -6.18
N GLN A 29 27.60 8.60 -6.80
CA GLN A 29 27.83 9.81 -7.59
C GLN A 29 27.08 9.72 -8.91
N ALA A 30 26.69 10.87 -9.48
CA ALA A 30 26.04 10.89 -10.78
C ALA A 30 26.94 10.21 -11.84
N GLY A 31 26.35 9.30 -12.63
CA GLY A 31 27.06 8.52 -13.65
C GLY A 31 27.68 7.21 -13.15
N THR A 32 27.63 6.89 -11.85
CA THR A 32 28.13 5.61 -11.31
C THR A 32 27.04 4.54 -11.22
N PHE A 33 25.84 4.82 -11.69
CA PHE A 33 24.70 3.90 -11.63
C PHE A 33 23.73 4.17 -12.77
N THR A 34 23.00 3.13 -13.17
CA THR A 34 21.85 3.22 -14.05
C THR A 34 20.58 3.06 -13.21
N TRP A 35 19.49 3.68 -13.64
CA TRP A 35 18.23 3.61 -12.90
C TRP A 35 17.04 3.65 -13.86
N CYS A 36 15.92 3.17 -13.36
CA CYS A 36 14.65 3.15 -14.06
C CYS A 36 13.53 3.24 -13.03
N ALA A 37 12.60 4.17 -13.22
CA ALA A 37 11.38 4.24 -12.42
C ALA A 37 10.18 3.83 -13.26
N GLU A 38 9.36 2.94 -12.74
CA GLU A 38 8.02 2.67 -13.25
C GLU A 38 7.02 3.33 -12.31
N ILE A 39 6.21 4.24 -12.84
CA ILE A 39 5.23 5.01 -12.07
C ILE A 39 3.84 4.67 -12.57
N GLY A 40 3.02 4.11 -11.68
CA GLY A 40 1.60 3.90 -11.91
C GLY A 40 0.85 5.23 -11.89
N THR A 41 0.21 5.56 -13.01
CA THR A 41 -0.46 6.85 -13.24
C THR A 41 -1.96 6.82 -12.95
N GLY A 42 -2.51 5.64 -12.65
CA GLY A 42 -3.92 5.44 -12.35
C GLY A 42 -4.26 3.95 -12.25
N GLY A 43 -5.52 3.65 -11.97
CA GLY A 43 -6.01 2.28 -11.85
C GLY A 43 -7.10 2.13 -10.79
N ASP A 44 -7.62 0.92 -10.64
CA ASP A 44 -8.54 0.59 -9.57
C ASP A 44 -7.83 0.68 -8.20
N ARG A 45 -8.38 1.53 -7.32
CA ARG A 45 -7.83 1.78 -5.98
C ARG A 45 -8.02 0.59 -5.04
N LEU A 46 -8.91 -0.35 -5.36
CA LEU A 46 -9.01 -1.63 -4.64
C LEU A 46 -8.00 -2.67 -5.11
N GLY A 47 -7.37 -2.43 -6.27
CA GLY A 47 -6.41 -3.34 -6.89
C GLY A 47 -6.99 -4.65 -7.40
N LYS A 48 -8.25 -4.62 -7.84
CA LYS A 48 -8.90 -5.77 -8.48
C LYS A 48 -8.50 -5.92 -9.95
N ASP A 49 -8.15 -4.80 -10.60
CA ASP A 49 -7.69 -4.80 -11.98
C ASP A 49 -6.17 -5.05 -12.05
N ASN A 50 -5.79 -6.01 -12.89
CA ASN A 50 -4.37 -6.36 -13.12
C ASN A 50 -3.69 -5.41 -14.10
N ASP A 51 -4.44 -4.83 -15.04
CA ASP A 51 -3.90 -3.92 -16.04
C ASP A 51 -3.96 -2.50 -15.50
N ARG A 52 -2.79 -1.92 -15.19
CA ARG A 52 -2.67 -0.62 -14.54
C ARG A 52 -1.79 0.28 -15.41
N PRO A 53 -2.28 1.44 -15.84
CA PRO A 53 -1.51 2.32 -16.70
C PRO A 53 -0.26 2.82 -15.99
N SER A 54 0.91 2.49 -16.54
CA SER A 54 2.20 2.88 -16.00
C SER A 54 3.07 3.58 -17.04
N GLN A 55 4.02 4.36 -16.55
CA GLN A 55 5.05 4.99 -17.38
C GLN A 55 6.42 4.63 -16.85
N THR A 56 7.28 4.15 -17.74
CA THR A 56 8.68 3.87 -17.46
C THR A 56 9.53 5.10 -17.79
N ILE A 57 10.27 5.60 -16.81
CA ILE A 57 11.05 6.83 -16.88
C ILE A 57 12.50 6.54 -16.48
N GLN A 58 13.42 7.11 -17.25
CA GLN A 58 14.87 7.06 -17.00
C GLN A 58 15.50 8.46 -16.92
N ASP A 59 14.69 9.51 -17.06
CA ASP A 59 15.12 10.90 -16.95
C ASP A 59 14.59 11.53 -15.65
N TRP A 60 15.50 12.21 -14.94
CA TRP A 60 15.20 12.80 -13.65
C TRP A 60 14.12 13.87 -13.75
N GLN A 61 14.25 14.77 -14.73
CA GLN A 61 13.34 15.90 -14.87
C GLN A 61 11.94 15.41 -15.26
N GLN A 62 11.86 14.43 -16.17
CA GLN A 62 10.60 13.77 -16.52
C GLN A 62 9.92 13.12 -15.32
N MET A 63 10.69 12.48 -14.42
CA MET A 63 10.15 11.87 -13.20
C MET A 63 9.52 12.92 -12.28
N ILE A 64 10.24 14.01 -12.01
CA ILE A 64 9.72 15.10 -11.16
C ILE A 64 8.46 15.72 -11.78
N THR A 65 8.50 16.05 -13.07
CA THR A 65 7.36 16.63 -13.77
C THR A 65 6.14 15.70 -13.76
N LEU A 66 6.33 14.39 -13.95
CA LEU A 66 5.22 13.43 -13.86
C LEU A 66 4.63 13.41 -12.45
N LEU A 67 5.47 13.31 -11.41
CA LEU A 67 5.01 13.27 -10.02
C LEU A 67 4.26 14.54 -9.61
N GLU A 68 4.67 15.71 -10.11
CA GLU A 68 3.98 16.99 -9.90
C GLU A 68 2.61 17.05 -10.59
N GLN A 69 2.48 16.43 -11.76
CA GLN A 69 1.24 16.43 -12.55
C GLN A 69 0.22 15.40 -12.07
N LEU A 70 0.68 14.34 -11.41
CA LEU A 70 -0.20 13.27 -10.94
C LEU A 70 -1.01 13.72 -9.72
N ALA A 71 -2.34 13.80 -9.90
CA ALA A 71 -3.26 14.01 -8.80
C ALA A 71 -3.24 12.86 -7.76
N TYR A 72 -2.79 11.68 -8.19
CA TYR A 72 -2.63 10.50 -7.35
C TYR A 72 -1.57 9.57 -7.96
N ILE A 73 -0.67 9.09 -7.11
CA ILE A 73 0.32 8.08 -7.47
C ILE A 73 -0.30 6.73 -7.16
N ASP A 74 -0.31 5.81 -8.11
CA ASP A 74 -0.85 4.48 -7.86
C ASP A 74 0.21 3.54 -7.27
N TYR A 75 1.39 3.52 -7.89
CA TYR A 75 2.59 2.89 -7.37
C TYR A 75 3.85 3.53 -7.95
N ILE A 76 4.99 3.27 -7.31
CA ILE A 76 6.33 3.61 -7.80
C ILE A 76 7.22 2.39 -7.60
N VAL A 77 7.87 1.95 -8.67
CA VAL A 77 8.95 0.96 -8.63
C VAL A 77 10.20 1.64 -9.14
N LEU A 78 11.17 1.89 -8.26
CA LEU A 78 12.47 2.43 -8.62
C LEU A 78 13.50 1.30 -8.58
N THR A 79 14.11 1.02 -9.73
CA THR A 79 15.21 0.06 -9.86
C THR A 79 16.49 0.80 -10.16
N VAL A 80 17.55 0.49 -9.43
CA VAL A 80 18.88 1.08 -9.58
C VAL A 80 19.91 -0.03 -9.67
N GLU A 81 20.78 0.04 -10.65
CA GLU A 81 21.89 -0.88 -10.84
C GLU A 81 23.20 -0.12 -10.71
N VAL A 82 24.05 -0.59 -9.80
CA VAL A 82 25.39 -0.06 -9.56
C VAL A 82 26.40 -1.08 -10.08
N PRO A 83 27.09 -0.78 -11.20
CA PRO A 83 28.04 -1.70 -11.81
C PRO A 83 29.02 -2.28 -10.79
N ASP A 84 29.27 -3.58 -10.93
CA ASP A 84 30.17 -4.38 -10.09
C ASP A 84 29.80 -4.47 -8.59
N SER A 85 28.78 -3.76 -8.13
CA SER A 85 28.38 -3.69 -6.73
C SER A 85 27.08 -4.47 -6.46
N GLY A 86 26.00 -4.13 -7.16
CA GLY A 86 24.68 -4.72 -6.91
C GLY A 86 23.50 -3.92 -7.47
N THR A 87 22.30 -4.33 -7.07
CA THR A 87 21.02 -3.77 -7.50
C THR A 87 20.18 -3.36 -6.29
N ILE A 88 19.45 -2.27 -6.44
CA ILE A 88 18.52 -1.72 -5.44
C ILE A 88 17.16 -1.61 -6.10
N ALA A 89 16.13 -2.16 -5.47
CA ALA A 89 14.74 -2.01 -5.88
C ALA A 89 13.96 -1.39 -4.72
N ILE A 90 13.23 -0.30 -4.97
CA ILE A 90 12.35 0.36 -4.01
C ILE A 90 10.95 0.37 -4.60
N VAL A 91 9.98 -0.08 -3.82
CA VAL A 91 8.58 -0.22 -4.26
C VAL A 91 7.67 0.48 -3.27
N PHE A 92 6.76 1.31 -3.77
CA PHE A 92 5.61 1.84 -3.05
C PHE A 92 4.33 1.54 -3.81
N CYS A 93 3.28 1.10 -3.12
CA CYS A 93 1.95 0.88 -3.68
C CYS A 93 0.89 1.55 -2.80
N ASN A 94 -0.06 2.23 -3.45
CA ASN A 94 -1.21 2.85 -2.77
C ASN A 94 -2.49 2.02 -2.85
N TYR A 95 -2.48 0.84 -3.46
CA TYR A 95 -3.60 -0.10 -3.48
C TYR A 95 -3.38 -1.26 -2.50
N PRO A 96 -4.44 -1.88 -1.98
CA PRO A 96 -4.35 -2.97 -1.02
C PRO A 96 -3.57 -4.19 -1.55
N PRO A 97 -2.64 -4.76 -0.75
CA PRO A 97 -2.09 -4.21 0.48
C PRO A 97 -1.17 -3.02 0.18
N ALA A 98 -1.54 -1.82 0.64
CA ALA A 98 -0.73 -0.63 0.44
C ALA A 98 0.51 -0.69 1.34
N GLY A 99 1.65 -0.29 0.81
CA GLY A 99 2.92 -0.51 1.48
C GLY A 99 4.12 0.04 0.74
N GLY A 100 5.24 0.11 1.46
CA GLY A 100 6.54 0.45 0.93
C GLY A 100 7.55 -0.63 1.31
N SER A 101 8.48 -0.95 0.42
CA SER A 101 9.60 -1.83 0.74
C SER A 101 10.79 -1.57 -0.16
N TYR A 102 11.95 -2.02 0.28
CA TYR A 102 13.13 -2.10 -0.57
C TYR A 102 13.73 -3.50 -0.55
N VAL A 103 14.46 -3.82 -1.60
CA VAL A 103 15.33 -4.98 -1.71
C VAL A 103 16.67 -4.50 -2.27
N ILE A 104 17.76 -4.85 -1.59
CA ILE A 104 19.12 -4.53 -2.01
C ILE A 104 19.86 -5.85 -2.12
N THR A 105 20.42 -6.13 -3.29
CA THR A 105 21.21 -7.34 -3.55
C THR A 105 22.58 -6.91 -4.05
N GLY A 106 23.66 -7.49 -3.52
CA GLY A 106 25.01 -7.12 -3.93
C GLY A 106 26.07 -8.15 -3.55
N LYS A 107 27.27 -7.96 -4.10
CA LYS A 107 28.40 -8.89 -3.93
C LYS A 107 29.10 -8.75 -2.57
N LEU A 108 28.97 -7.59 -1.92
CA LEU A 108 29.63 -7.26 -0.65
C LEU A 108 28.60 -6.96 0.43
N GLU A 109 28.63 -7.73 1.53
CA GLU A 109 27.71 -7.57 2.67
C GLU A 109 27.73 -6.16 3.25
N LYS A 110 28.93 -5.58 3.41
CA LYS A 110 29.12 -4.23 3.95
C LYS A 110 28.42 -3.18 3.08
N TRP A 111 28.57 -3.28 1.77
CA TRP A 111 27.90 -2.37 0.83
C TRP A 111 26.38 -2.49 0.92
N VAL A 112 25.85 -3.73 1.00
CA VAL A 112 24.41 -3.97 1.13
C VAL A 112 23.85 -3.31 2.41
N HIS A 113 24.52 -3.49 3.54
CA HIS A 113 24.09 -2.91 4.82
C HIS A 113 24.18 -1.39 4.85
N GLU A 114 25.27 -0.81 4.33
CA GLU A 114 25.43 0.65 4.22
C GLU A 114 24.31 1.28 3.38
N LYS A 115 23.95 0.67 2.25
CA LYS A 115 22.86 1.15 1.40
C LYS A 115 21.49 0.97 2.07
N ALA A 116 21.28 -0.16 2.75
CA ALA A 116 20.04 -0.44 3.48
C ALA A 116 19.82 0.61 4.59
N GLU A 117 20.84 0.90 5.38
CA GLU A 117 20.78 1.90 6.44
C GLU A 117 20.54 3.30 5.88
N ALA A 118 21.26 3.68 4.83
CA ALA A 118 21.10 5.00 4.20
C ALA A 118 19.67 5.20 3.66
N ILE A 119 19.14 4.22 2.93
CA ILE A 119 17.77 4.27 2.37
C ILE A 119 16.74 4.31 3.50
N GLN A 120 16.88 3.44 4.51
CA GLN A 120 15.97 3.42 5.65
C GLN A 120 15.97 4.77 6.38
N HIS A 121 17.14 5.39 6.57
CA HIS A 121 17.28 6.68 7.23
C HIS A 121 16.55 7.80 6.47
N VAL A 122 16.68 7.86 5.14
CA VAL A 122 15.98 8.86 4.31
C VAL A 122 14.46 8.79 4.52
N PHE A 123 13.88 7.59 4.45
CA PHE A 123 12.43 7.43 4.56
C PHE A 123 11.91 7.57 6.00
N THR A 124 12.67 7.10 6.99
CA THR A 124 12.28 7.21 8.41
C THR A 124 12.29 8.68 8.87
N ALA A 125 13.24 9.49 8.39
CA ALA A 125 13.30 10.92 8.71
C ALA A 125 12.11 11.73 8.14
N ARG A 126 11.36 11.17 7.19
CA ARG A 126 10.25 11.83 6.48
C ARG A 126 8.95 11.03 6.54
N GLN A 127 8.85 10.14 7.51
CA GLN A 127 7.67 9.35 7.79
C GLN A 127 6.47 10.24 8.09
N ASP A 128 5.32 9.91 7.49
CA ASP A 128 4.02 10.37 7.95
C ASP A 128 3.52 9.40 9.04
N GLU A 129 3.65 9.80 10.31
CA GLU A 129 3.26 8.97 11.46
C GLU A 129 1.78 8.59 11.44
N GLN A 130 0.91 9.50 10.99
CA GLN A 130 -0.53 9.27 10.97
C GLN A 130 -0.87 8.21 9.93
N THR A 131 -0.40 8.41 8.70
CA THR A 131 -0.62 7.47 7.60
C THR A 131 0.01 6.11 7.90
N THR A 132 1.24 6.09 8.43
CA THR A 132 1.92 4.85 8.82
C THR A 132 1.13 4.08 9.89
N ARG A 133 0.53 4.78 10.85
CA ARG A 133 -0.32 4.16 11.87
C ARG A 133 -1.59 3.55 11.29
N VAL A 134 -2.21 4.20 10.30
CA VAL A 134 -3.41 3.68 9.61
C VAL A 134 -3.13 2.34 8.92
N TYR A 135 -1.95 2.18 8.33
CA TYR A 135 -1.52 0.94 7.69
C TYR A 135 -0.83 -0.05 8.64
N SER A 136 -0.79 0.24 9.94
CA SER A 136 -0.32 -0.76 10.92
C SER A 136 -1.22 -1.99 10.92
N LYS A 137 -0.65 -3.17 11.19
CA LYS A 137 -1.38 -4.46 11.16
C LYS A 137 -2.69 -4.42 11.97
N TRP A 138 -2.67 -3.79 13.13
CA TRP A 138 -3.84 -3.69 14.02
C TRP A 138 -4.93 -2.78 13.46
N VAL A 139 -4.56 -1.59 13.01
CA VAL A 139 -5.53 -0.60 12.50
C VAL A 139 -6.10 -1.09 11.17
N CYS A 140 -5.25 -1.60 10.28
CA CYS A 140 -5.66 -2.20 9.01
C CYS A 140 -6.61 -3.39 9.25
N GLY A 141 -6.29 -4.31 10.17
CA GLY A 141 -7.17 -5.42 10.53
C GLY A 141 -8.54 -4.96 11.08
N ALA A 142 -8.54 -3.91 11.91
CA ALA A 142 -9.79 -3.35 12.44
C ALA A 142 -10.67 -2.74 11.33
N ILE A 143 -10.05 -2.02 10.39
CA ILE A 143 -10.74 -1.40 9.24
C ILE A 143 -11.26 -2.45 8.26
N GLN A 144 -10.45 -3.46 7.93
CA GLN A 144 -10.78 -4.42 6.90
C GLN A 144 -11.76 -5.49 7.38
N THR A 145 -11.77 -5.79 8.69
CA THR A 145 -12.50 -6.94 9.24
C THR A 145 -13.44 -6.56 10.36
N LEU A 146 -12.93 -5.99 11.47
CA LEU A 146 -13.71 -5.80 12.69
C LEU A 146 -14.87 -4.81 12.51
N LEU A 147 -14.60 -3.63 11.94
CA LEU A 147 -15.60 -2.59 11.71
C LEU A 147 -16.67 -3.04 10.69
N PRO A 148 -16.31 -3.55 9.49
CA PRO A 148 -17.30 -3.99 8.53
C PRO A 148 -18.19 -5.11 9.06
N LEU A 149 -17.61 -6.09 9.74
CA LEU A 149 -18.36 -7.21 10.31
C LEU A 149 -19.31 -6.74 11.41
N SER A 150 -18.84 -5.86 12.30
CA SER A 150 -19.67 -5.31 13.39
C SER A 150 -20.84 -4.48 12.86
N ILE A 151 -20.58 -3.60 11.88
CA ILE A 151 -21.63 -2.77 11.27
C ILE A 151 -22.65 -3.65 10.54
N ALA A 152 -22.17 -4.61 9.74
CA ALA A 152 -23.05 -5.51 9.02
C ALA A 152 -23.92 -6.35 9.95
N PHE A 153 -23.34 -6.86 11.03
CA PHE A 153 -24.06 -7.64 12.03
C PHE A 153 -25.16 -6.83 12.71
N ILE A 154 -24.87 -5.59 13.12
CA ILE A 154 -25.87 -4.69 13.72
C ILE A 154 -27.02 -4.42 12.74
N VAL A 155 -26.71 -4.11 11.48
CA VAL A 155 -27.71 -3.82 10.45
C VAL A 155 -28.61 -5.03 10.21
N VAL A 156 -28.03 -6.22 10.07
CA VAL A 156 -28.80 -7.45 9.80
C VAL A 156 -29.65 -7.86 11.00
N ILE A 157 -29.14 -7.74 12.23
CA ILE A 157 -29.93 -8.01 13.43
C ILE A 157 -31.08 -7.03 13.57
N ALA A 158 -30.83 -5.73 13.39
CA ALA A 158 -31.89 -4.72 13.46
C ALA A 158 -32.99 -5.01 12.43
N ALA A 159 -32.60 -5.35 11.19
CA ALA A 159 -33.54 -5.74 10.15
C ALA A 159 -34.33 -7.01 10.52
N ALA A 160 -33.66 -8.05 11.04
CA ALA A 160 -34.31 -9.29 11.45
C ALA A 160 -35.30 -9.06 12.61
N VAL A 161 -34.94 -8.24 13.60
CA VAL A 161 -35.81 -7.94 14.75
C VAL A 161 -37.04 -7.13 14.32
N LEU A 162 -36.90 -6.20 13.38
CA LEU A 162 -37.99 -5.33 12.93
C LEU A 162 -38.90 -5.97 11.90
N LEU A 163 -38.36 -6.80 11.00
CA LEU A 163 -39.09 -7.31 9.84
C LEU A 163 -39.63 -8.72 10.03
N ILE A 164 -39.09 -9.51 10.98
CA ILE A 164 -39.52 -10.90 11.18
C ILE A 164 -40.57 -10.93 12.30
N PRO A 165 -41.84 -11.26 11.99
CA PRO A 165 -42.90 -11.36 12.98
C PRO A 165 -42.54 -12.40 14.06
N ALA A 166 -42.96 -12.14 15.30
CA ALA A 166 -42.63 -12.99 16.45
C ALA A 166 -43.08 -14.46 16.26
N GLU A 167 -44.14 -14.66 15.49
CA GLU A 167 -44.76 -15.95 15.17
C GLU A 167 -43.80 -16.89 14.42
N PHE A 168 -42.95 -16.35 13.55
CA PHE A 168 -41.98 -17.12 12.77
C PHE A 168 -40.67 -17.42 13.52
N ARG A 169 -40.50 -16.88 14.75
CA ARG A 169 -39.29 -17.10 15.56
C ARG A 169 -39.27 -18.43 16.32
N ARG A 170 -40.34 -19.24 16.22
CA ARG A 170 -40.48 -20.51 16.93
C ARG A 170 -40.63 -21.73 16.02
N SER A 171 -40.54 -21.55 14.69
CA SER A 171 -40.67 -22.65 13.73
C SER A 171 -39.33 -23.08 13.14
N ASP A 172 -39.32 -24.21 12.44
CA ASP A 172 -38.16 -24.74 11.72
C ASP A 172 -37.57 -23.78 10.67
N PHE A 173 -38.30 -22.71 10.31
CA PHE A 173 -37.82 -21.64 9.44
C PHE A 173 -36.69 -20.79 10.06
N ILE A 174 -36.48 -20.86 11.38
CA ILE A 174 -35.44 -20.09 12.06
C ILE A 174 -34.03 -20.41 11.52
N TRP A 175 -33.80 -21.66 11.11
CA TRP A 175 -32.52 -22.08 10.53
C TRP A 175 -32.26 -21.42 9.17
N TRP A 176 -33.27 -21.37 8.31
CA TRP A 176 -33.17 -20.70 7.01
C TRP A 176 -33.03 -19.19 7.13
N ILE A 177 -33.75 -18.59 8.09
CA ILE A 177 -33.59 -17.17 8.45
C ILE A 177 -32.16 -16.91 8.91
N THR A 178 -31.62 -17.75 9.80
CA THR A 178 -30.26 -17.61 10.33
C THR A 178 -29.20 -17.79 9.24
N ALA A 179 -29.37 -18.78 8.36
CA ALA A 179 -28.47 -18.96 7.23
C ALA A 179 -28.49 -17.75 6.28
N GLY A 180 -29.69 -17.23 5.99
CA GLY A 180 -29.86 -16.03 5.16
C GLY A 180 -29.25 -14.78 5.77
N THR A 181 -29.43 -14.56 7.08
CA THR A 181 -28.85 -13.42 7.79
C THR A 181 -27.33 -13.51 7.86
N VAL A 182 -26.75 -14.71 8.02
CA VAL A 182 -25.28 -14.90 7.96
C VAL A 182 -24.73 -14.53 6.58
N VAL A 183 -25.33 -15.06 5.50
CA VAL A 183 -24.89 -14.74 4.12
C VAL A 183 -25.01 -13.24 3.84
N LEU A 184 -26.12 -12.62 4.25
CA LEU A 184 -26.35 -11.19 4.06
C LEU A 184 -25.33 -10.36 4.88
N THR A 185 -25.05 -10.77 6.11
CA THR A 185 -24.07 -10.11 6.98
C THR A 185 -22.69 -10.13 6.34
N LEU A 186 -22.25 -11.29 5.85
CA LEU A 186 -20.94 -11.41 5.19
C LEU A 186 -20.88 -10.54 3.92
N ARG A 187 -21.92 -10.58 3.08
CA ARG A 187 -21.95 -9.78 1.83
C ARG A 187 -21.95 -8.27 2.10
N LEU A 188 -22.69 -7.84 3.12
CA LEU A 188 -22.72 -6.45 3.55
C LEU A 188 -21.38 -6.03 4.16
N ALA A 189 -20.76 -6.90 4.96
CA ALA A 189 -19.43 -6.67 5.52
C ALA A 189 -18.38 -6.48 4.42
N TYR A 190 -18.38 -7.30 3.37
CA TYR A 190 -17.49 -7.09 2.23
C TYR A 190 -17.70 -5.72 1.56
N SER A 191 -18.96 -5.34 1.35
CA SER A 191 -19.29 -4.05 0.71
C SER A 191 -18.85 -2.85 1.55
N ILE A 192 -19.03 -2.93 2.87
CA ILE A 192 -18.57 -1.90 3.82
C ILE A 192 -17.04 -1.87 3.87
N SER A 193 -16.39 -3.03 3.87
CA SER A 193 -14.93 -3.14 3.87
C SER A 193 -14.32 -2.46 2.64
N ASP A 194 -14.82 -2.77 1.44
CA ASP A 194 -14.38 -2.13 0.20
C ASP A 194 -14.51 -0.60 0.24
N GLN A 195 -15.63 -0.08 0.77
CA GLN A 195 -15.86 1.35 0.92
C GLN A 195 -14.87 2.00 1.91
N LEU A 196 -14.61 1.36 3.05
CA LEU A 196 -13.66 1.85 4.05
C LEU A 196 -12.23 1.84 3.51
N ILE A 197 -11.83 0.77 2.82
CA ILE A 197 -10.52 0.66 2.19
C ILE A 197 -10.34 1.77 1.15
N LEU A 198 -11.32 1.95 0.25
CA LEU A 198 -11.31 3.03 -0.72
C LEU A 198 -11.13 4.37 -0.03
N TYR A 199 -11.98 4.69 0.96
CA TYR A 199 -11.90 5.95 1.71
C TYR A 199 -10.50 6.19 2.27
N ILE A 200 -9.89 5.17 2.87
CA ILE A 200 -8.54 5.28 3.45
C ILE A 200 -7.50 5.51 2.38
N VAL A 201 -7.50 4.73 1.31
CA VAL A 201 -6.54 4.90 0.21
C VAL A 201 -6.68 6.29 -0.43
N LYS A 202 -7.90 6.84 -0.53
CA LYS A 202 -8.11 8.21 -1.07
C LYS A 202 -7.61 9.29 -0.11
N LYS A 203 -7.84 9.12 1.19
CA LYS A 203 -7.59 10.17 2.20
C LYS A 203 -6.19 10.12 2.80
N PHE A 204 -5.64 8.92 2.91
CA PHE A 204 -4.34 8.59 3.48
C PHE A 204 -3.57 7.70 2.50
N PRO A 205 -3.19 8.22 1.32
CA PRO A 205 -2.33 7.46 0.42
C PRO A 205 -0.99 7.15 1.10
N TYR A 206 -0.51 5.92 0.96
CA TYR A 206 0.77 5.46 1.53
C TYR A 206 1.96 6.28 1.03
N VAL A 207 1.92 6.68 -0.24
CA VAL A 207 2.87 7.59 -0.87
C VAL A 207 2.11 8.71 -1.59
N ARG A 208 2.56 9.95 -1.44
CA ARG A 208 1.99 11.11 -2.16
C ARG A 208 3.08 12.08 -2.54
N TRP A 209 2.86 12.87 -3.59
CA TRP A 209 3.73 14.00 -3.93
C TRP A 209 3.30 15.26 -3.15
N GLN A 210 4.24 16.02 -2.60
CA GLN A 210 4.01 17.29 -1.88
C GLN A 210 5.12 18.32 -2.11
#